data_AF-A0A6B0XBG7-F1
#
_entry.id   AF-A0A6B0XBG7-F1
#
_cell.length_a   1.000
_cell.length_b   1.000
_cell.length_c   1.000
_cell.angle_alpha   90.00
_cell.angle_beta   90.00
_cell.angle_gamma   90.00
#
_symmetry.space_group_name_H-M   'P 1'
#
loop_
_entity.id
_entity.type
_entity.pdbx_description
1 polymer ?
#
loop_
_entity_poly.entity_id
_entity_poly.type
_entity_poly.pdbx_seq_one_letter_code
_entity_poly.pdbx_strand_id
1 'polypeptide(L)'
;MALIVGCANETPAPATKATAPKPKLARSALPKFVDVTADAGIHFAHVNGGSGRFYYVETYGSGAAFIDYDSDGDEDLYLVNGAVLPGFLERRVPKNVLYRNRGNGKFEEITEDAGVGDEGYGMGVCAGDYNNDGHVDLYVTNFGANVLYRNGGDGSFVDATETAGIGDERLSMSAAFADIDNDGDLDLYVSNNTDFTLENHKECRHGSIRVYCGPGQYEGASGIMYRNEGDGTFADVTKEMGVYNDRCRQLGVVFGDYDADGDADLFVANDMTPNFLFRNEGGMRFSNIGLNSGVAFSPDGKPEAGMGTDFGDYDRDGRLDIVVCNFQWEHCRLLKNEQGDVFKDQIHESKLDEPTFSTLTFGTDFFDYDNDGYLDLFLANGHVEPNIEIIDRAGPSYAQQDQLFHNNGDGTFTDVSTDSPGLATAWVGRGSATADYDNDGDLDLFVSNNNQRGLLLRNDGGNRQHWLSVRTIGTHSNRDGIGARIQVVADDLHQVEEVRSGSSYLSQNALRVHFGLGTHAQVDRVEIHWPSGIKQVLEDVAADQFLTVREPEKL
;
A
#
# COMPACT_ATOMS: atom_id res chain seq x y z
N MET A 1 -58.49 31.43 -21.64
CA MET A 1 -57.63 30.39 -22.25
C MET A 1 -56.55 30.11 -21.22
N ALA A 2 -56.69 29.01 -20.47
CA ALA A 2 -55.81 28.67 -19.36
C ALA A 2 -55.09 27.36 -19.69
N LEU A 3 -53.77 27.32 -19.56
CA LEU A 3 -53.01 26.08 -19.66
C LEU A 3 -53.02 25.37 -18.31
N ILE A 4 -53.21 24.06 -18.36
CA ILE A 4 -53.04 23.14 -17.23
C ILE A 4 -51.65 22.52 -17.40
N VAL A 5 -50.81 22.60 -16.37
CA VAL A 5 -49.57 21.83 -16.26
C VAL A 5 -49.85 20.69 -15.30
N GLY A 6 -49.67 19.45 -15.76
CA GLY A 6 -49.81 18.26 -14.92
C GLY A 6 -48.49 17.91 -14.26
N CYS A 7 -48.50 17.63 -12.96
CA CYS A 7 -47.38 16.99 -12.28
C CYS A 7 -47.47 15.47 -12.49
N ALA A 8 -46.38 14.85 -12.92
CA ALA A 8 -46.24 13.39 -12.84
C ALA A 8 -45.82 13.01 -11.41
N ASN A 9 -46.41 11.93 -10.88
CA ASN A 9 -45.96 11.35 -9.62
C ASN A 9 -44.78 10.42 -9.92
N GLU A 10 -43.59 10.77 -9.46
CA GLU A 10 -42.50 9.80 -9.33
C GLU A 10 -42.77 8.90 -8.11
N THR A 11 -42.53 7.60 -8.28
CA THR A 11 -42.63 6.61 -7.20
C THR A 11 -41.35 6.65 -6.37
N PRO A 12 -41.43 6.68 -5.02
CA PRO A 12 -40.22 6.60 -4.20
C PRO A 12 -39.47 5.29 -4.43
N ALA A 13 -38.14 5.36 -4.47
CA ALA A 13 -37.29 4.18 -4.41
C ALA A 13 -37.60 3.37 -3.13
N PRO A 14 -37.49 2.03 -3.15
CA PRO A 14 -37.71 1.22 -1.97
C PRO A 14 -36.64 1.54 -0.92
N ALA A 15 -37.08 1.91 0.29
CA ALA A 15 -36.16 2.11 1.41
C ALA A 15 -35.45 0.80 1.72
N THR A 16 -34.11 0.83 1.76
CA THR A 16 -33.27 -0.24 2.27
C THR A 16 -33.72 -0.56 3.70
N LYS A 17 -34.03 -1.83 3.96
CA LYS A 17 -34.27 -2.28 5.33
C LYS A 17 -32.92 -2.33 6.02
N ALA A 18 -32.75 -1.55 7.09
CA ALA A 18 -31.64 -1.74 8.00
C ALA A 18 -31.62 -3.20 8.49
N THR A 19 -30.56 -3.93 8.14
CA THR A 19 -30.26 -5.25 8.66
C THR A 19 -30.11 -5.17 10.18
N ALA A 20 -30.52 -6.23 10.88
CA ALA A 20 -30.28 -6.28 12.32
C ALA A 20 -28.76 -6.37 12.56
N PRO A 21 -28.20 -5.67 13.56
CA PRO A 21 -26.75 -5.71 13.80
C PRO A 21 -26.31 -7.15 14.05
N LYS A 22 -25.34 -7.63 13.27
CA LYS A 22 -24.71 -8.94 13.46
C LYS A 22 -24.13 -8.98 14.89
N PRO A 23 -24.21 -10.12 15.60
CA PRO A 23 -23.71 -10.21 16.97
C PRO A 23 -22.19 -10.08 16.96
N LYS A 24 -21.67 -8.94 17.45
CA LYS A 24 -20.22 -8.67 17.53
C LYS A 24 -19.48 -9.87 18.14
N LEU A 25 -18.41 -10.32 17.48
CA LEU A 25 -17.51 -11.32 18.02
C LEU A 25 -17.00 -10.89 19.40
N ALA A 26 -16.92 -11.83 20.33
CA ALA A 26 -16.34 -11.53 21.63
C ALA A 26 -14.83 -11.31 21.44
N ARG A 27 -14.27 -10.21 21.96
CA ARG A 27 -12.84 -9.82 21.80
C ARG A 27 -11.83 -10.96 22.08
N SER A 28 -12.18 -11.94 22.91
CA SER A 28 -11.37 -13.13 23.19
C SER A 28 -11.35 -14.20 22.09
N ALA A 29 -12.18 -14.05 21.05
CA ALA A 29 -12.34 -14.96 19.91
C ALA A 29 -11.78 -14.40 18.60
N LEU A 30 -11.38 -13.12 18.59
CA LEU A 30 -10.68 -12.51 17.47
C LEU A 30 -9.33 -13.23 17.22
N PRO A 31 -8.82 -13.21 15.98
CA PRO A 31 -7.49 -13.67 15.64
C PRO A 31 -6.38 -12.85 16.32
N LYS A 32 -5.14 -13.33 16.21
CA LYS A 32 -3.99 -12.75 16.92
C LYS A 32 -2.71 -12.89 16.12
N PHE A 33 -2.02 -11.78 15.93
CA PHE A 33 -0.71 -11.79 15.27
C PHE A 33 0.40 -12.28 16.21
N VAL A 34 1.24 -13.18 15.71
CA VAL A 34 2.37 -13.81 16.43
C VAL A 34 3.65 -13.64 15.61
N ASP A 35 4.72 -13.11 16.22
CA ASP A 35 6.05 -13.06 15.59
C ASP A 35 6.59 -14.47 15.34
N VAL A 36 6.59 -14.88 14.07
CA VAL A 36 7.13 -16.17 13.60
C VAL A 36 8.46 -15.99 12.85
N THR A 37 8.96 -14.76 12.69
CA THR A 37 10.12 -14.40 11.85
C THR A 37 11.30 -15.37 11.94
N ALA A 38 11.74 -15.67 13.16
CA ALA A 38 12.90 -16.53 13.39
C ALA A 38 12.59 -18.01 13.12
N ASP A 39 11.38 -18.47 13.44
CA ASP A 39 10.91 -19.83 13.15
C ASP A 39 10.67 -20.02 11.64
N ALA A 40 10.27 -18.97 10.93
CA ALA A 40 10.10 -18.93 9.47
C ALA A 40 11.44 -18.93 8.71
N GLY A 41 12.58 -18.75 9.39
CA GLY A 41 13.91 -18.72 8.76
C GLY A 41 14.33 -17.35 8.22
N ILE A 42 13.55 -16.29 8.49
CA ILE A 42 13.88 -14.92 8.07
C ILE A 42 14.91 -14.35 9.05
N HIS A 43 16.02 -13.84 8.51
CA HIS A 43 17.15 -13.28 9.27
C HIS A 43 17.49 -11.84 8.84
N PHE A 44 16.55 -11.19 8.16
CA PHE A 44 16.69 -9.82 7.67
C PHE A 44 16.75 -8.79 8.80
N ALA A 45 17.66 -7.81 8.63
CA ALA A 45 17.63 -6.56 9.36
C ALA A 45 17.94 -5.42 8.39
N HIS A 46 17.12 -4.37 8.46
CA HIS A 46 17.39 -3.12 7.76
C HIS A 46 18.64 -2.47 8.34
N VAL A 47 19.42 -1.82 7.48
CA VAL A 47 20.57 -0.99 7.86
C VAL A 47 20.45 0.35 7.17
N ASN A 48 20.24 1.42 7.94
CA ASN A 48 20.05 2.77 7.40
C ASN A 48 21.35 3.51 7.06
N GLY A 49 22.47 2.80 6.96
CA GLY A 49 23.80 3.39 6.76
C GLY A 49 24.31 4.29 7.89
N GLY A 50 23.60 4.37 9.02
CA GLY A 50 23.77 5.39 10.04
C GLY A 50 25.17 5.50 10.63
N SER A 51 25.71 6.72 10.67
CA SER A 51 27.08 7.00 11.12
C SER A 51 27.15 7.95 12.33
N GLY A 52 25.99 8.31 12.90
CA GLY A 52 25.86 9.35 13.92
C GLY A 52 26.01 10.77 13.35
N ARG A 53 25.98 10.93 12.02
CA ARG A 53 25.99 12.23 11.32
C ARG A 53 24.58 12.77 11.07
N PHE A 54 23.56 11.93 11.24
CA PHE A 54 22.14 12.26 11.07
C PHE A 54 21.83 12.72 9.63
N TYR A 55 22.27 11.95 8.63
CA TYR A 55 21.88 12.15 7.25
C TYR A 55 20.36 12.01 7.10
N TYR A 56 19.77 12.81 6.22
CA TYR A 56 18.33 12.93 6.06
C TYR A 56 17.66 11.59 5.71
N VAL A 57 18.31 10.78 4.88
CA VAL A 57 17.83 9.45 4.44
C VAL A 57 17.89 8.35 5.51
N GLU A 58 18.57 8.57 6.64
CA GLU A 58 18.66 7.57 7.74
C GLU A 58 17.31 7.32 8.42
N THR A 59 16.32 8.22 8.25
CA THR A 59 15.02 8.17 8.96
C THR A 59 13.90 7.49 8.19
N TYR A 60 13.97 7.45 6.86
CA TYR A 60 12.90 6.88 6.03
C TYR A 60 12.82 5.37 6.19
N GLY A 61 13.92 4.63 6.00
CA GLY A 61 13.90 3.17 6.12
C GLY A 61 13.00 2.51 5.08
N SER A 62 12.94 1.19 5.09
CA SER A 62 12.51 0.46 3.89
C SER A 62 11.09 -0.07 3.88
N GLY A 63 10.63 -0.41 2.66
CA GLY A 63 9.48 -1.27 2.42
C GLY A 63 9.81 -2.73 2.09
N ALA A 64 8.76 -3.48 1.78
CA ALA A 64 8.79 -4.91 1.47
C ALA A 64 7.71 -5.24 0.43
N ALA A 65 7.88 -6.34 -0.31
CA ALA A 65 6.86 -6.86 -1.22
C ALA A 65 6.66 -8.37 -1.04
N PHE A 66 5.40 -8.81 -1.02
CA PHE A 66 5.03 -10.20 -1.24
C PHE A 66 4.79 -10.45 -2.74
N ILE A 67 5.38 -11.51 -3.28
CA ILE A 67 5.36 -11.86 -4.72
C ILE A 67 5.42 -13.38 -4.91
N ASP A 68 4.71 -13.93 -5.89
CA ASP A 68 4.87 -15.31 -6.38
C ASP A 68 5.94 -15.33 -7.50
N TYR A 69 7.23 -15.25 -7.13
CA TYR A 69 8.28 -14.89 -8.12
C TYR A 69 8.60 -16.02 -9.10
N ASP A 70 8.40 -17.29 -8.72
CA ASP A 70 8.61 -18.44 -9.61
C ASP A 70 7.33 -19.18 -10.03
N SER A 71 6.17 -18.58 -9.74
CA SER A 71 4.85 -19.07 -10.17
C SER A 71 4.48 -20.44 -9.61
N ASP A 72 4.97 -20.78 -8.41
CA ASP A 72 4.58 -22.00 -7.68
C ASP A 72 3.32 -21.82 -6.81
N GLY A 73 2.94 -20.56 -6.52
CA GLY A 73 1.72 -20.19 -5.81
C GLY A 73 1.87 -19.97 -4.31
N ASP A 74 3.08 -20.10 -3.76
CA ASP A 74 3.42 -19.65 -2.41
C ASP A 74 4.01 -18.22 -2.47
N GLU A 75 3.57 -17.30 -1.61
CA GLU A 75 4.06 -15.91 -1.65
C GLU A 75 5.48 -15.83 -1.06
N ASP A 76 6.43 -15.46 -1.90
CA ASP A 76 7.81 -15.13 -1.57
C ASP A 76 7.92 -13.68 -1.06
N LEU A 77 9.06 -13.33 -0.46
CA LEU A 77 9.23 -12.05 0.24
C LEU A 77 10.50 -11.31 -0.21
N TYR A 78 10.33 -10.15 -0.86
CA TYR A 78 11.41 -9.24 -1.23
C TYR A 78 11.54 -8.08 -0.23
N LEU A 79 12.75 -7.87 0.30
CA LEU A 79 13.03 -6.91 1.36
C LEU A 79 14.07 -5.89 0.93
N VAL A 80 13.69 -4.63 0.91
CA VAL A 80 14.55 -3.50 0.53
C VAL A 80 15.43 -3.09 1.72
N ASN A 81 16.66 -2.66 1.44
CA ASN A 81 17.66 -2.30 2.45
C ASN A 81 18.37 -0.99 2.08
N GLY A 82 18.82 -0.23 3.09
CA GLY A 82 19.69 0.93 2.86
C GLY A 82 21.12 0.51 2.53
N ALA A 83 21.97 1.50 2.24
CA ALA A 83 23.39 1.31 1.92
C ALA A 83 24.33 2.05 2.88
N VAL A 84 25.64 1.87 2.70
CA VAL A 84 26.67 2.49 3.53
C VAL A 84 26.77 4.02 3.29
N LEU A 85 26.57 4.84 4.32
CA LEU A 85 26.74 6.30 4.24
C LEU A 85 28.13 6.75 4.73
N PRO A 86 28.59 7.98 4.39
CA PRO A 86 29.95 8.42 4.70
C PRO A 86 30.25 8.51 6.21
N GLY A 87 30.97 7.52 6.73
CA GLY A 87 31.30 7.37 8.14
C GLY A 87 30.75 6.09 8.77
N PHE A 88 29.97 5.30 8.04
CA PHE A 88 29.54 3.97 8.46
C PHE A 88 30.75 3.06 8.75
N LEU A 89 30.67 2.27 9.83
CA LEU A 89 31.81 1.54 10.39
C LEU A 89 31.71 0.01 10.30
N GLU A 90 30.56 -0.52 9.91
CA GLU A 90 30.41 -1.97 9.75
C GLU A 90 31.04 -2.45 8.44
N ARG A 91 31.35 -3.75 8.39
CA ARG A 91 32.11 -4.36 7.29
C ARG A 91 31.26 -5.13 6.28
N ARG A 92 29.98 -5.38 6.60
CA ARG A 92 29.02 -5.98 5.67
C ARG A 92 28.36 -4.83 4.93
N VAL A 93 28.46 -4.82 3.61
CA VAL A 93 27.62 -3.96 2.78
C VAL A 93 26.19 -4.50 2.93
N PRO A 94 25.21 -3.68 3.34
CA PRO A 94 23.82 -4.11 3.31
C PRO A 94 23.35 -4.16 1.85
N LYS A 95 22.39 -5.03 1.60
CA LYS A 95 21.80 -5.25 0.28
C LYS A 95 20.35 -5.66 0.44
N ASN A 96 19.58 -5.52 -0.63
CA ASN A 96 18.23 -6.08 -0.72
C ASN A 96 18.27 -7.61 -0.62
N VAL A 97 17.17 -8.23 -0.19
CA VAL A 97 17.10 -9.67 0.08
C VAL A 97 15.80 -10.27 -0.44
N LEU A 98 15.90 -11.26 -1.33
CA LEU A 98 14.80 -12.14 -1.70
C LEU A 98 14.83 -13.44 -0.88
N TYR A 99 13.70 -13.72 -0.25
CA TYR A 99 13.41 -14.94 0.47
C TYR A 99 12.36 -15.76 -0.29
N ARG A 100 12.74 -16.95 -0.73
CA ARG A 100 11.81 -17.90 -1.32
C ARG A 100 11.02 -18.65 -0.26
N ASN A 101 9.71 -18.72 -0.42
CA ASN A 101 8.80 -19.57 0.35
C ASN A 101 8.93 -21.06 -0.07
N ARG A 102 8.57 -21.97 0.84
CA ARG A 102 8.79 -23.41 0.70
C ARG A 102 7.51 -24.23 0.94
N GLY A 103 6.33 -23.61 0.80
CA GLY A 103 5.02 -24.25 0.96
C GLY A 103 4.79 -24.93 2.32
N ASN A 104 5.48 -24.42 3.35
CA ASN A 104 5.46 -25.01 4.70
C ASN A 104 5.70 -23.97 5.82
N GLY A 105 5.48 -22.70 5.52
CA GLY A 105 5.74 -21.58 6.43
C GLY A 105 7.22 -21.42 6.78
N LYS A 106 8.13 -21.70 5.83
CA LYS A 106 9.58 -21.47 5.95
C LYS A 106 10.09 -20.81 4.67
N PHE A 107 11.06 -19.94 4.85
CA PHE A 107 11.72 -19.20 3.80
C PHE A 107 13.21 -19.57 3.68
N GLU A 108 13.77 -19.36 2.49
CA GLU A 108 15.19 -19.54 2.18
C GLU A 108 15.71 -18.30 1.43
N GLU A 109 16.82 -17.71 1.90
CA GLU A 109 17.47 -16.59 1.20
C GLU A 109 18.08 -17.09 -0.13
N ILE A 110 17.56 -16.61 -1.26
CA ILE A 110 17.99 -16.99 -2.62
C ILE A 110 18.60 -15.82 -3.40
N THR A 111 18.93 -14.72 -2.70
CA THR A 111 19.21 -13.41 -3.29
C THR A 111 20.34 -13.40 -4.35
N GLU A 112 21.40 -14.17 -4.13
CA GLU A 112 22.53 -14.28 -5.07
C GLU A 112 22.16 -15.10 -6.32
N ASP A 113 21.40 -16.19 -6.14
CA ASP A 113 20.99 -17.08 -7.23
C ASP A 113 19.91 -16.41 -8.11
N ALA A 114 19.07 -15.57 -7.51
CA ALA A 114 18.05 -14.77 -8.20
C ALA A 114 18.59 -13.47 -8.83
N GLY A 115 19.75 -12.96 -8.40
CA GLY A 115 20.37 -11.76 -8.99
C GLY A 115 19.80 -10.39 -8.56
N VAL A 116 19.02 -10.34 -7.48
CA VAL A 116 18.24 -9.15 -7.05
C VAL A 116 18.79 -8.41 -5.81
N GLY A 117 20.05 -8.69 -5.45
CA GLY A 117 20.72 -8.15 -4.27
C GLY A 117 21.35 -6.77 -4.48
N ASP A 118 20.56 -5.74 -4.81
CA ASP A 118 21.05 -4.36 -4.94
C ASP A 118 21.81 -3.90 -3.69
N GLU A 119 22.97 -3.24 -3.88
CA GLU A 119 23.77 -2.59 -2.83
C GLU A 119 23.55 -1.06 -2.81
N GLY A 120 22.62 -0.54 -3.64
CA GLY A 120 22.09 0.81 -3.61
C GLY A 120 21.39 1.16 -2.29
N TYR A 121 21.20 2.46 -2.03
CA TYR A 121 20.48 2.90 -0.83
C TYR A 121 18.97 2.79 -1.08
N GLY A 122 18.43 1.59 -0.90
CA GLY A 122 17.03 1.29 -1.17
C GLY A 122 16.06 2.03 -0.25
N MET A 123 14.90 2.34 -0.81
CA MET A 123 13.75 2.89 -0.10
C MET A 123 12.57 1.92 -0.19
N GLY A 124 11.97 1.76 -1.37
CA GLY A 124 10.78 0.97 -1.57
C GLY A 124 10.83 0.03 -2.76
N VAL A 125 9.75 -0.75 -2.90
CA VAL A 125 9.56 -1.71 -3.98
C VAL A 125 8.10 -1.75 -4.40
N CYS A 126 7.86 -1.88 -5.70
CA CYS A 126 6.61 -2.39 -6.25
C CYS A 126 6.90 -3.50 -7.27
N ALA A 127 5.87 -4.28 -7.61
CA ALA A 127 5.96 -5.45 -8.47
C ALA A 127 4.78 -5.53 -9.43
N GLY A 128 5.03 -6.10 -10.62
CA GLY A 128 4.07 -6.33 -11.69
C GLY A 128 4.79 -6.78 -12.97
N ASP A 129 4.15 -7.60 -13.80
CA ASP A 129 4.64 -8.08 -15.10
C ASP A 129 4.59 -6.94 -16.14
N TYR A 130 5.69 -6.16 -16.24
CA TYR A 130 5.70 -4.93 -17.05
C TYR A 130 5.86 -5.19 -18.55
N ASN A 131 6.30 -6.40 -18.93
CA ASN A 131 6.50 -6.80 -20.32
C ASN A 131 5.47 -7.85 -20.80
N ASN A 132 4.44 -8.10 -19.99
CA ASN A 132 3.31 -8.99 -20.27
C ASN A 132 3.70 -10.46 -20.54
N ASP A 133 4.86 -10.94 -20.05
CA ASP A 133 5.42 -12.25 -20.42
C ASP A 133 4.95 -13.45 -19.57
N GLY A 134 4.32 -13.20 -18.41
CA GLY A 134 3.82 -14.21 -17.48
C GLY A 134 4.50 -14.21 -16.11
N HIS A 135 5.51 -13.36 -15.88
CA HIS A 135 6.34 -13.39 -14.68
C HIS A 135 6.42 -12.02 -14.01
N VAL A 136 6.26 -11.99 -12.68
CA VAL A 136 6.25 -10.74 -11.91
C VAL A 136 7.66 -10.14 -11.85
N ASP A 137 7.77 -8.88 -12.28
CA ASP A 137 8.99 -8.08 -12.24
C ASP A 137 9.04 -7.20 -10.98
N LEU A 138 10.20 -6.60 -10.67
CA LEU A 138 10.38 -5.74 -9.50
C LEU A 138 10.96 -4.38 -9.88
N TYR A 139 10.36 -3.31 -9.38
CA TYR A 139 10.92 -1.96 -9.43
C TYR A 139 11.32 -1.50 -8.03
N VAL A 140 12.59 -1.16 -7.84
CA VAL A 140 13.19 -0.74 -6.57
C VAL A 140 13.53 0.75 -6.65
N THR A 141 13.03 1.52 -5.68
CA THR A 141 13.37 2.93 -5.53
C THR A 141 14.57 3.12 -4.60
N ASN A 142 15.40 4.12 -4.89
CA ASN A 142 16.67 4.37 -4.23
C ASN A 142 16.80 5.85 -3.83
N PHE A 143 17.72 6.11 -2.88
CA PHE A 143 18.45 7.38 -2.83
C PHE A 143 19.67 7.27 -3.75
N GLY A 144 19.46 7.57 -5.02
CA GLY A 144 20.35 7.21 -6.14
C GLY A 144 19.55 6.55 -7.25
N ALA A 145 20.21 5.90 -8.21
CA ALA A 145 19.53 5.29 -9.35
C ALA A 145 18.55 4.19 -8.92
N ASN A 146 17.28 4.33 -9.28
CA ASN A 146 16.28 3.26 -9.15
C ASN A 146 16.61 2.07 -10.07
N VAL A 147 16.16 0.86 -9.73
CA VAL A 147 16.47 -0.38 -10.46
C VAL A 147 15.19 -1.10 -10.88
N LEU A 148 15.11 -1.52 -12.15
CA LEU A 148 14.08 -2.43 -12.67
C LEU A 148 14.70 -3.82 -12.89
N TYR A 149 14.19 -4.82 -12.18
CA TYR A 149 14.56 -6.22 -12.36
C TYR A 149 13.48 -6.93 -13.16
N ARG A 150 13.81 -7.35 -14.38
CA ARG A 150 12.95 -8.23 -15.17
C ARG A 150 13.18 -9.69 -14.80
N ASN A 151 12.12 -10.42 -14.48
CA ASN A 151 12.11 -11.84 -14.21
C ASN A 151 12.35 -12.64 -15.51
N GLY A 152 13.12 -13.72 -15.43
CA GLY A 152 13.42 -14.59 -16.57
C GLY A 152 12.46 -15.77 -16.71
N GLY A 153 11.57 -15.99 -15.74
CA GLY A 153 10.73 -17.20 -15.66
C GLY A 153 11.48 -18.49 -15.32
N ASP A 154 12.80 -18.41 -15.09
CA ASP A 154 13.65 -19.52 -14.66
C ASP A 154 14.07 -19.43 -13.18
N GLY A 155 13.48 -18.49 -12.45
CA GLY A 155 13.78 -18.18 -11.06
C GLY A 155 14.93 -17.18 -10.88
N SER A 156 15.42 -16.57 -11.97
CA SER A 156 16.42 -15.50 -11.94
C SER A 156 15.88 -14.20 -12.54
N PHE A 157 16.45 -13.07 -12.11
CA PHE A 157 16.14 -11.74 -12.63
C PHE A 157 17.35 -11.13 -13.35
N VAL A 158 17.08 -10.18 -14.23
CA VAL A 158 18.08 -9.37 -14.92
C VAL A 158 17.75 -7.89 -14.70
N ASP A 159 18.74 -7.09 -14.32
CA ASP A 159 18.64 -5.63 -14.33
C ASP A 159 18.35 -5.15 -15.76
N ALA A 160 17.14 -4.62 -15.95
CA ALA A 160 16.61 -4.10 -17.20
C ALA A 160 16.62 -2.57 -17.27
N THR A 161 17.12 -1.88 -16.24
CA THR A 161 17.00 -0.42 -16.04
C THR A 161 17.47 0.40 -17.24
N GLU A 162 18.71 0.17 -17.71
CA GLU A 162 19.26 0.87 -18.89
C GLU A 162 18.49 0.52 -20.16
N THR A 163 18.07 -0.73 -20.33
CA THR A 163 17.33 -1.17 -21.52
C THR A 163 15.90 -0.65 -21.56
N ALA A 164 15.26 -0.46 -20.40
CA ALA A 164 13.92 0.08 -20.26
C ALA A 164 13.88 1.62 -20.33
N GLY A 165 15.04 2.29 -20.23
CA GLY A 165 15.15 3.75 -20.35
C GLY A 165 14.77 4.53 -19.07
N ILE A 166 14.74 3.86 -17.92
CA ILE A 166 14.38 4.43 -16.61
C ILE A 166 15.59 4.42 -15.65
N GLY A 167 15.36 4.69 -14.36
CA GLY A 167 16.41 4.78 -13.35
C GLY A 167 16.73 6.21 -12.94
N ASP A 168 15.72 6.97 -12.49
CA ASP A 168 15.94 8.30 -11.92
C ASP A 168 16.86 8.24 -10.69
N GLU A 169 17.72 9.25 -10.52
CA GLU A 169 18.76 9.29 -9.48
C GLU A 169 18.39 10.16 -8.25
N ARG A 170 17.17 10.72 -8.19
CA ARG A 170 16.72 11.56 -7.07
C ARG A 170 16.41 10.71 -5.83
N LEU A 171 15.95 11.37 -4.78
CA LEU A 171 15.39 10.70 -3.62
C LEU A 171 13.97 10.19 -3.95
N SER A 172 13.90 9.02 -4.59
CA SER A 172 12.66 8.30 -4.90
C SER A 172 12.15 7.55 -3.68
N MET A 173 10.83 7.48 -3.53
CA MET A 173 10.14 6.93 -2.36
C MET A 173 9.23 5.76 -2.76
N SER A 174 7.90 5.91 -2.77
CA SER A 174 7.01 4.82 -3.17
C SER A 174 6.89 4.77 -4.70
N ALA A 175 6.57 3.60 -5.23
CA ALA A 175 6.23 3.42 -6.63
C ALA A 175 5.04 2.48 -6.74
N ALA A 176 4.33 2.53 -7.87
CA ALA A 176 3.18 1.69 -8.16
C ALA A 176 3.01 1.54 -9.68
N PHE A 177 2.71 0.32 -10.13
CA PHE A 177 2.30 0.07 -11.51
C PHE A 177 0.78 0.25 -11.69
N ALA A 178 0.36 0.75 -12.85
CA ALA A 178 -1.04 0.81 -13.29
C ALA A 178 -1.10 0.91 -14.82
N ASP A 179 -2.20 0.50 -15.43
CA ASP A 179 -2.50 0.71 -16.86
C ASP A 179 -3.25 2.05 -16.96
N ILE A 180 -2.54 3.17 -17.19
CA ILE A 180 -3.10 4.52 -16.97
C ILE A 180 -3.76 5.13 -18.21
N ASP A 181 -3.55 4.55 -19.39
CA ASP A 181 -4.27 4.91 -20.61
C ASP A 181 -5.13 3.78 -21.23
N ASN A 182 -5.25 2.66 -20.51
CA ASN A 182 -6.08 1.48 -20.84
C ASN A 182 -5.67 0.81 -22.16
N ASP A 183 -4.36 0.72 -22.43
CA ASP A 183 -3.79 0.07 -23.61
C ASP A 183 -3.41 -1.41 -23.41
N GLY A 184 -3.26 -1.83 -22.15
CA GLY A 184 -2.98 -3.21 -21.74
C GLY A 184 -1.55 -3.46 -21.26
N ASP A 185 -0.65 -2.47 -21.29
CA ASP A 185 0.69 -2.54 -20.69
C ASP A 185 0.72 -1.83 -19.32
N LEU A 186 1.72 -2.13 -18.47
CA LEU A 186 1.85 -1.50 -17.15
C LEU A 186 2.74 -0.27 -17.21
N ASP A 187 2.16 0.90 -16.92
CA ASP A 187 2.83 2.16 -16.65
C ASP A 187 3.27 2.26 -15.19
N LEU A 188 4.12 3.23 -14.87
CA LEU A 188 4.75 3.33 -13.55
C LEU A 188 4.75 4.77 -13.02
N TYR A 189 4.14 4.98 -11.85
CA TYR A 189 4.37 6.20 -11.06
C TYR A 189 5.47 5.97 -10.03
N VAL A 190 6.39 6.93 -9.91
CA VAL A 190 7.47 6.93 -8.91
C VAL A 190 7.44 8.25 -8.16
N SER A 191 7.20 8.21 -6.86
CA SER A 191 7.19 9.42 -6.04
C SER A 191 8.60 9.87 -5.68
N ASN A 192 8.83 11.18 -5.60
CA ASN A 192 10.10 11.76 -5.14
C ASN A 192 9.87 12.72 -3.96
N ASN A 193 10.80 12.71 -3.00
CA ASN A 193 10.66 13.53 -1.80
C ASN A 193 11.28 14.93 -1.95
N THR A 194 12.61 15.04 -1.98
CA THR A 194 13.31 16.34 -1.88
C THR A 194 14.60 16.40 -2.71
N ASP A 195 15.15 17.60 -2.85
CA ASP A 195 16.47 17.87 -3.44
C ASP A 195 17.67 17.44 -2.57
N PHE A 196 17.47 16.58 -1.56
CA PHE A 196 18.54 16.16 -0.65
C PHE A 196 19.70 15.47 -1.39
N THR A 197 20.92 15.85 -1.02
CA THR A 197 22.17 15.20 -1.45
C THR A 197 23.16 15.15 -0.29
N LEU A 198 24.15 14.26 -0.37
CA LEU A 198 25.23 14.22 0.62
C LEU A 198 26.07 15.50 0.65
N GLU A 199 26.08 16.28 -0.44
CA GLU A 199 26.76 17.57 -0.54
C GLU A 199 25.98 18.71 0.13
N ASN A 200 24.64 18.72 0.04
CA ASN A 200 23.80 19.75 0.64
C ASN A 200 23.30 19.43 2.07
N HIS A 201 23.72 18.28 2.63
CA HIS A 201 23.36 17.82 3.97
C HIS A 201 23.56 18.89 5.06
N LYS A 202 22.50 19.13 5.85
CA LYS A 202 22.44 20.14 6.92
C LYS A 202 22.54 19.52 8.32
N GLU A 203 23.14 20.27 9.24
CA GLU A 203 23.19 19.91 10.65
C GLU A 203 22.01 20.52 11.43
N CYS A 204 20.99 19.74 11.76
CA CYS A 204 19.81 20.23 12.48
C CYS A 204 19.89 20.03 14.01
N ARG A 205 19.25 20.93 14.77
CA ARG A 205 19.27 20.94 16.24
C ARG A 205 17.96 21.38 16.86
N HIS A 206 17.50 20.65 17.87
CA HIS A 206 16.49 21.13 18.81
C HIS A 206 17.20 21.72 20.05
N GLY A 207 17.37 23.05 20.06
CA GLY A 207 18.17 23.72 21.09
C GLY A 207 19.64 23.27 21.04
N SER A 208 20.10 22.54 22.06
CA SER A 208 21.45 21.95 22.09
C SER A 208 21.53 20.52 21.54
N ILE A 209 20.39 19.83 21.40
CA ILE A 209 20.28 18.42 20.99
C ILE A 209 20.46 18.33 19.47
N ARG A 210 21.21 17.34 18.97
CA ARG A 210 21.28 17.00 17.54
C ARG A 210 20.07 16.14 17.18
N VAL A 211 19.39 16.53 16.12
CA VAL A 211 18.18 15.90 15.57
C VAL A 211 18.36 15.71 14.08
N TYR A 212 17.49 14.92 13.45
CA TYR A 212 17.42 14.91 12.00
C TYR A 212 16.87 16.25 11.48
N CYS A 213 17.11 16.51 10.20
CA CYS A 213 16.50 17.66 9.55
C CYS A 213 15.08 17.31 9.13
N GLY A 214 14.10 18.11 9.55
CA GLY A 214 12.75 18.00 9.02
C GLY A 214 12.69 18.31 7.52
N PRO A 215 11.66 17.82 6.82
CA PRO A 215 11.53 17.89 5.36
C PRO A 215 11.46 19.32 4.82
N GLY A 216 10.92 20.26 5.59
CA GLY A 216 10.98 21.70 5.30
C GLY A 216 12.37 22.33 5.34
N GLN A 217 13.46 21.55 5.45
CA GLN A 217 14.83 22.00 5.25
C GLN A 217 15.34 21.82 3.81
N TYR A 218 14.62 21.10 2.95
CA TYR A 218 15.00 20.83 1.56
C TYR A 218 13.86 21.22 0.62
N GLU A 219 14.17 21.53 -0.63
CA GLU A 219 13.16 21.83 -1.64
C GLU A 219 12.48 20.53 -2.07
N GLY A 220 11.21 20.59 -2.49
CA GLY A 220 10.48 19.43 -2.97
C GLY A 220 11.03 18.86 -4.27
N ALA A 221 10.57 17.67 -4.65
CA ALA A 221 10.90 17.04 -5.91
C ALA A 221 9.63 16.46 -6.55
N SER A 222 9.51 16.61 -7.88
CA SER A 222 8.38 16.00 -8.59
C SER A 222 8.56 14.49 -8.67
N GLY A 223 7.52 13.73 -8.33
CA GLY A 223 7.37 12.36 -8.84
C GLY A 223 7.40 12.31 -10.37
N ILE A 224 7.44 11.09 -10.90
CA ILE A 224 7.59 10.78 -12.32
C ILE A 224 6.43 9.87 -12.72
N MET A 225 5.82 10.15 -13.86
CA MET A 225 4.97 9.20 -14.55
C MET A 225 5.71 8.69 -15.78
N TYR A 226 5.97 7.39 -15.81
CA TYR A 226 6.53 6.68 -16.95
C TYR A 226 5.42 5.94 -17.66
N ARG A 227 5.20 6.22 -18.95
CA ARG A 227 4.34 5.40 -19.80
C ARG A 227 5.15 4.26 -20.41
N ASN A 228 4.63 3.05 -20.44
CA ASN A 228 5.18 1.92 -21.17
C ASN A 228 4.93 2.09 -22.69
N GLU A 229 5.91 1.80 -23.54
CA GLU A 229 5.77 1.94 -25.00
C GLU A 229 5.43 0.59 -25.69
N GLY A 230 5.10 -0.46 -24.91
CA GLY A 230 4.71 -1.79 -25.39
C GLY A 230 5.84 -2.61 -26.03
N ASP A 231 7.08 -2.12 -25.96
CA ASP A 231 8.29 -2.84 -26.37
C ASP A 231 9.26 -3.13 -25.21
N GLY A 232 8.81 -2.91 -23.97
CA GLY A 232 9.59 -3.04 -22.75
C GLY A 232 10.46 -1.83 -22.42
N THR A 233 10.23 -0.70 -23.09
CA THR A 233 10.81 0.62 -22.76
C THR A 233 9.75 1.59 -22.27
N PHE A 234 10.17 2.63 -21.54
CA PHE A 234 9.28 3.65 -21.00
C PHE A 234 9.64 5.07 -21.46
N ALA A 235 8.65 5.96 -21.49
CA ALA A 235 8.80 7.40 -21.69
C ALA A 235 8.37 8.20 -20.45
N ASP A 236 9.16 9.19 -20.04
CA ASP A 236 8.75 10.19 -19.03
C ASP A 236 7.66 11.10 -19.62
N VAL A 237 6.42 10.86 -19.19
CA VAL A 237 5.21 11.61 -19.56
C VAL A 237 4.73 12.55 -18.45
N THR A 238 5.48 12.71 -17.36
CA THR A 238 5.11 13.45 -16.12
C THR A 238 4.49 14.83 -16.38
N LYS A 239 5.03 15.57 -17.36
CA LYS A 239 4.55 16.92 -17.72
C LYS A 239 3.41 16.91 -18.73
N GLU A 240 3.32 15.88 -19.56
CA GLU A 240 2.24 15.70 -20.53
C GLU A 240 0.95 15.29 -19.80
N MET A 241 1.07 14.31 -18.90
CA MET A 241 0.01 13.84 -17.99
C MET A 241 -0.48 14.90 -16.99
N GLY A 242 0.24 15.99 -16.79
CA GLY A 242 -0.14 17.06 -15.85
C GLY A 242 0.16 16.80 -14.37
N VAL A 243 0.89 15.72 -14.05
CA VAL A 243 1.21 15.32 -12.66
C VAL A 243 2.49 15.97 -12.09
N TYR A 244 3.25 16.71 -12.91
CA TYR A 244 4.49 17.38 -12.49
C TYR A 244 4.27 18.42 -11.37
N ASN A 245 4.98 18.25 -10.24
CA ASN A 245 5.01 19.24 -9.16
C ASN A 245 6.34 19.20 -8.38
N ASP A 246 7.25 20.13 -8.66
CA ASP A 246 8.58 20.24 -8.04
C ASP A 246 8.61 20.92 -6.67
N ARG A 247 7.48 21.01 -5.96
CA ARG A 247 7.39 21.71 -4.66
C ARG A 247 6.84 20.88 -3.52
N CYS A 248 6.29 19.71 -3.82
CA CYS A 248 5.78 18.80 -2.80
C CYS A 248 6.80 17.71 -2.49
N ARG A 249 6.59 17.03 -1.37
CA ARG A 249 7.52 16.06 -0.82
C ARG A 249 6.83 14.73 -0.69
N GLN A 250 6.76 14.02 -1.80
CA GLN A 250 5.90 12.87 -1.91
C GLN A 250 6.47 11.69 -1.11
N LEU A 251 5.59 10.86 -0.56
CA LEU A 251 5.90 9.65 0.19
C LEU A 251 5.06 8.48 -0.32
N GLY A 252 3.90 8.19 0.29
CA GLY A 252 2.98 7.14 -0.11
C GLY A 252 2.31 7.39 -1.46
N VAL A 253 2.05 6.31 -2.18
CA VAL A 253 1.44 6.25 -3.52
C VAL A 253 0.47 5.09 -3.54
N VAL A 254 -0.73 5.29 -4.06
CA VAL A 254 -1.67 4.20 -4.36
C VAL A 254 -2.52 4.58 -5.58
N PHE A 255 -2.76 3.60 -6.46
CA PHE A 255 -3.73 3.72 -7.56
C PHE A 255 -5.06 3.04 -7.18
N GLY A 256 -6.16 3.52 -7.75
CA GLY A 256 -7.48 2.89 -7.68
C GLY A 256 -8.55 3.74 -8.36
N ASP A 257 -9.56 3.11 -8.96
CA ASP A 257 -10.68 3.77 -9.66
C ASP A 257 -11.69 4.33 -8.63
N TYR A 258 -11.42 5.53 -8.09
CA TYR A 258 -12.21 6.00 -6.92
C TYR A 258 -13.61 6.50 -7.31
N ASP A 259 -13.81 6.96 -8.55
CA ASP A 259 -15.12 7.43 -9.03
C ASP A 259 -15.92 6.42 -9.88
N ALA A 260 -15.32 5.24 -10.12
CA ALA A 260 -15.91 4.07 -10.77
C ALA A 260 -16.22 4.26 -12.26
N ASP A 261 -15.38 5.02 -12.98
CA ASP A 261 -15.52 5.28 -14.42
C ASP A 261 -14.73 4.30 -15.31
N GLY A 262 -13.71 3.63 -14.75
CA GLY A 262 -12.93 2.57 -15.38
C GLY A 262 -11.52 2.95 -15.85
N ASP A 263 -10.97 4.10 -15.43
CA ASP A 263 -9.53 4.37 -15.49
C ASP A 263 -8.89 4.51 -14.09
N ALA A 264 -7.55 4.46 -14.04
CA ALA A 264 -6.82 4.40 -12.77
C ALA A 264 -6.50 5.81 -12.24
N ASP A 265 -7.12 6.21 -11.14
CA ASP A 265 -6.78 7.43 -10.41
C ASP A 265 -5.58 7.23 -9.46
N LEU A 266 -4.92 8.33 -9.10
CA LEU A 266 -3.71 8.32 -8.29
C LEU A 266 -3.84 9.21 -7.04
N PHE A 267 -3.73 8.62 -5.85
CA PHE A 267 -3.53 9.36 -4.61
C PHE A 267 -2.04 9.38 -4.20
N VAL A 268 -1.56 10.54 -3.75
CA VAL A 268 -0.19 10.75 -3.29
C VAL A 268 -0.18 11.46 -1.94
N ALA A 269 0.34 10.78 -0.92
CA ALA A 269 0.59 11.33 0.39
C ALA A 269 1.86 12.20 0.39
N ASN A 270 1.79 13.37 1.01
CA ASN A 270 2.81 14.42 0.92
C ASN A 270 3.29 14.94 2.29
N ASP A 271 4.60 15.02 2.46
CA ASP A 271 5.28 15.35 3.72
C ASP A 271 5.37 16.87 3.95
N MET A 272 4.55 17.39 4.85
CA MET A 272 4.39 18.82 5.15
C MET A 272 4.03 19.64 3.90
N THR A 273 3.37 19.02 2.92
CA THR A 273 2.82 19.65 1.71
C THR A 273 1.46 19.05 1.40
N PRO A 274 0.57 19.73 0.64
CA PRO A 274 -0.80 19.25 0.47
C PRO A 274 -0.84 17.92 -0.29
N ASN A 275 -1.60 16.93 0.19
CA ASN A 275 -1.78 15.65 -0.51
C ASN A 275 -2.39 15.87 -1.91
N PHE A 276 -2.13 14.94 -2.83
CA PHE A 276 -2.74 14.97 -4.16
C PHE A 276 -3.76 13.87 -4.31
N LEU A 277 -4.88 14.21 -4.93
CA LEU A 277 -5.71 13.25 -5.66
C LEU A 277 -5.70 13.71 -7.10
N PHE A 278 -5.05 12.92 -7.95
CA PHE A 278 -5.06 13.09 -9.39
C PHE A 278 -6.16 12.20 -9.94
N ARG A 279 -7.29 12.80 -10.31
CA ARG A 279 -8.28 12.07 -11.10
C ARG A 279 -7.76 11.95 -12.53
N ASN A 280 -7.83 10.77 -13.13
CA ASN A 280 -7.60 10.61 -14.54
C ASN A 280 -8.80 11.23 -15.31
N GLU A 281 -8.59 11.66 -16.55
CA GLU A 281 -9.63 12.33 -17.37
C GLU A 281 -9.85 11.58 -18.69
N GLY A 282 -9.35 10.35 -18.76
CA GLY A 282 -9.08 9.60 -19.97
C GLY A 282 -8.06 10.25 -20.91
N GLY A 283 -7.44 9.43 -21.77
CA GLY A 283 -6.69 9.90 -22.93
C GLY A 283 -5.44 10.71 -22.60
N MET A 284 -4.57 10.16 -21.75
CA MET A 284 -3.27 10.71 -21.37
C MET A 284 -3.34 12.05 -20.61
N ARG A 285 -4.20 12.15 -19.58
CA ARG A 285 -4.25 13.35 -18.75
C ARG A 285 -4.86 13.12 -17.35
N PHE A 286 -4.19 13.65 -16.34
CA PHE A 286 -4.73 13.80 -14.99
C PHE A 286 -5.10 15.24 -14.64
N SER A 287 -6.03 15.39 -13.68
CA SER A 287 -6.35 16.63 -12.99
C SER A 287 -6.12 16.48 -11.49
N ASN A 288 -5.25 17.31 -10.89
CA ASN A 288 -5.15 17.37 -9.43
C ASN A 288 -6.39 18.07 -8.84
N ILE A 289 -7.27 17.29 -8.25
CA ILE A 289 -8.52 17.74 -7.61
C ILE A 289 -8.41 17.80 -6.08
N GLY A 290 -7.28 17.42 -5.47
CA GLY A 290 -7.15 17.16 -4.03
C GLY A 290 -7.65 18.27 -3.08
N LEU A 291 -7.56 19.54 -3.50
CA LEU A 291 -8.11 20.68 -2.75
C LEU A 291 -9.65 20.73 -2.80
N ASN A 292 -10.23 20.43 -3.96
CA ASN A 292 -11.68 20.44 -4.16
C ASN A 292 -12.34 19.20 -3.56
N SER A 293 -11.63 18.06 -3.54
CA SER A 293 -12.13 16.81 -2.98
C SER A 293 -12.00 16.70 -1.46
N GLY A 294 -11.24 17.59 -0.83
CA GLY A 294 -11.11 17.66 0.63
C GLY A 294 -9.96 16.82 1.22
N VAL A 295 -9.19 16.12 0.39
CA VAL A 295 -8.10 15.22 0.85
C VAL A 295 -6.76 15.93 1.06
N ALA A 296 -6.56 17.10 0.43
CA ALA A 296 -5.25 17.76 0.38
C ALA A 296 -4.78 18.40 1.70
N PHE A 297 -5.67 18.63 2.67
CA PHE A 297 -5.39 19.36 3.91
C PHE A 297 -6.09 18.74 5.13
N SER A 298 -5.63 19.08 6.32
CA SER A 298 -6.35 18.90 7.58
C SER A 298 -7.70 19.65 7.58
N PRO A 299 -8.64 19.31 8.48
CA PRO A 299 -9.88 20.08 8.67
C PRO A 299 -9.66 21.54 9.09
N ASP A 300 -8.47 21.90 9.60
CA ASP A 300 -8.08 23.29 9.91
C ASP A 300 -7.25 23.97 8.81
N GLY A 301 -7.12 23.34 7.64
CA GLY A 301 -6.54 23.94 6.43
C GLY A 301 -5.01 23.95 6.38
N LYS A 302 -4.36 23.02 7.07
CA LYS A 302 -2.91 22.84 7.07
C LYS A 302 -2.49 21.64 6.22
N PRO A 303 -1.35 21.70 5.52
CA PRO A 303 -0.72 20.49 5.02
C PRO A 303 -0.17 19.71 6.21
N GLU A 304 -0.57 18.45 6.32
CA GLU A 304 -0.06 17.47 7.29
C GLU A 304 1.18 16.79 6.70
N ALA A 305 1.79 15.87 7.45
CA ALA A 305 2.95 15.09 7.01
C ALA A 305 2.53 13.70 6.53
N GLY A 306 1.83 13.63 5.40
CA GLY A 306 1.30 12.38 4.85
C GLY A 306 2.41 11.40 4.48
N MET A 307 2.40 10.22 5.11
CA MET A 307 3.39 9.15 4.96
C MET A 307 2.83 8.00 4.11
N GLY A 308 2.43 6.88 4.72
CA GLY A 308 1.76 5.79 4.00
C GLY A 308 0.30 6.09 3.73
N THR A 309 -0.24 5.38 2.73
CA THR A 309 -1.63 5.54 2.29
C THR A 309 -2.15 4.24 1.67
N ASP A 310 -3.46 4.05 1.72
CA ASP A 310 -4.13 2.92 1.06
C ASP A 310 -5.57 3.28 0.63
N PHE A 311 -6.10 2.54 -0.35
CA PHE A 311 -7.50 2.56 -0.78
C PHE A 311 -8.24 1.31 -0.25
N GLY A 312 -9.52 1.42 0.08
CA GLY A 312 -10.37 0.26 0.42
C GLY A 312 -11.83 0.62 0.70
N ASP A 313 -12.76 -0.32 0.48
CA ASP A 313 -14.20 -0.18 0.74
C ASP A 313 -14.55 -0.57 2.20
N TYR A 314 -14.03 0.19 3.18
CA TYR A 314 -14.05 -0.21 4.59
C TYR A 314 -15.47 -0.28 5.21
N ASP A 315 -16.46 0.43 4.63
CA ASP A 315 -17.85 0.37 5.10
C ASP A 315 -18.84 -0.33 4.15
N ARG A 316 -18.33 -0.89 3.05
CA ARG A 316 -19.04 -1.77 2.10
C ARG A 316 -20.17 -1.09 1.37
N ASP A 317 -19.92 0.14 0.94
CA ASP A 317 -20.84 0.90 0.09
C ASP A 317 -20.41 0.98 -1.38
N GLY A 318 -19.38 0.20 -1.74
CA GLY A 318 -18.96 -0.10 -3.10
C GLY A 318 -17.99 0.91 -3.71
N ARG A 319 -17.33 1.72 -2.86
CA ARG A 319 -16.43 2.80 -3.27
C ARG A 319 -15.14 2.73 -2.49
N LEU A 320 -14.04 3.10 -3.14
CA LEU A 320 -12.75 3.18 -2.48
C LEU A 320 -12.69 4.44 -1.62
N ASP A 321 -12.51 4.24 -0.32
CA ASP A 321 -12.17 5.25 0.68
C ASP A 321 -10.63 5.31 0.85
N ILE A 322 -10.10 6.43 1.36
CA ILE A 322 -8.65 6.61 1.55
C ILE A 322 -8.31 6.59 3.04
N VAL A 323 -7.28 5.84 3.42
CA VAL A 323 -6.53 6.07 4.66
C VAL A 323 -5.20 6.74 4.35
N VAL A 324 -4.82 7.76 5.12
CA VAL A 324 -3.48 8.36 5.08
C VAL A 324 -3.03 8.70 6.51
N CYS A 325 -1.80 8.33 6.85
CA CYS A 325 -1.25 8.52 8.18
C CYS A 325 -0.12 9.56 8.21
N ASN A 326 0.07 10.18 9.39
CA ASN A 326 0.80 11.44 9.54
C ASN A 326 1.81 11.43 10.71
N PHE A 327 2.43 12.59 10.96
CA PHE A 327 3.37 12.79 12.07
C PHE A 327 2.64 12.83 13.44
N GLN A 328 3.37 12.61 14.54
CA GLN A 328 2.79 12.77 15.87
C GLN A 328 2.18 14.17 16.09
N TRP A 329 1.05 14.22 16.78
CA TRP A 329 0.21 15.42 16.96
C TRP A 329 -0.52 15.91 15.70
N GLU A 330 -0.50 15.11 14.64
CA GLU A 330 -1.43 15.15 13.51
C GLU A 330 -2.22 13.83 13.56
N HIS A 331 -3.50 13.83 13.17
CA HIS A 331 -4.27 12.58 13.16
C HIS A 331 -3.92 11.79 11.90
N CYS A 332 -3.94 10.45 11.94
CA CYS A 332 -4.26 9.70 10.72
C CYS A 332 -5.64 10.17 10.19
N ARG A 333 -5.92 9.95 8.92
CA ARG A 333 -7.16 10.43 8.28
C ARG A 333 -7.86 9.23 7.65
N LEU A 334 -9.13 9.05 7.98
CA LEU A 334 -10.03 8.12 7.29
C LEU A 334 -10.98 8.96 6.45
N LEU A 335 -10.74 8.99 5.15
CA LEU A 335 -11.40 9.87 4.19
C LEU A 335 -12.42 9.03 3.41
N LYS A 336 -13.68 9.10 3.83
CA LYS A 336 -14.79 8.41 3.16
C LYS A 336 -15.18 9.10 1.87
N ASN A 337 -15.29 8.35 0.78
CA ASN A 337 -15.78 8.74 -0.52
C ASN A 337 -17.31 8.91 -0.50
N GLU A 338 -17.79 10.15 -0.57
CA GLU A 338 -19.23 10.51 -0.55
C GLU A 338 -19.81 10.67 -1.97
N GLN A 339 -19.12 10.14 -2.99
CA GLN A 339 -19.39 10.30 -4.44
C GLN A 339 -19.11 11.70 -5.00
N GLY A 340 -18.92 11.79 -6.32
CA GLY A 340 -18.84 13.06 -7.05
C GLY A 340 -17.65 13.92 -6.66
N ASP A 341 -16.46 13.33 -6.64
CA ASP A 341 -15.18 13.93 -6.21
C ASP A 341 -15.12 14.40 -4.74
N VAL A 342 -16.06 14.03 -3.85
CA VAL A 342 -16.05 14.50 -2.46
C VAL A 342 -15.62 13.42 -1.48
N PHE A 343 -14.59 13.71 -0.68
CA PHE A 343 -14.18 12.89 0.46
C PHE A 343 -14.50 13.62 1.78
N LYS A 344 -15.15 12.92 2.71
CA LYS A 344 -15.41 13.38 4.07
C LYS A 344 -14.47 12.67 5.05
N ASP A 345 -13.78 13.47 5.86
CA ASP A 345 -13.07 12.97 7.03
C ASP A 345 -14.04 12.36 8.06
N GLN A 346 -13.80 11.11 8.43
CA GLN A 346 -14.55 10.34 9.41
C GLN A 346 -13.73 10.01 10.66
N ILE A 347 -12.52 10.57 10.86
CA ILE A 347 -11.58 10.09 11.89
C ILE A 347 -12.16 10.15 13.32
N HIS A 348 -13.02 11.13 13.61
CA HIS A 348 -13.70 11.25 14.90
C HIS A 348 -14.89 10.30 15.01
N GLU A 349 -15.76 10.25 13.99
CA GLU A 349 -16.88 9.31 13.92
C GLU A 349 -16.43 7.85 14.02
N SER A 350 -15.29 7.51 13.41
CA SER A 350 -14.70 6.17 13.40
C SER A 350 -13.95 5.80 14.68
N LYS A 351 -13.70 6.76 15.59
CA LYS A 351 -12.95 6.63 16.85
C LYS A 351 -11.46 6.31 16.69
N LEU A 352 -10.89 6.58 15.52
CA LEU A 352 -9.46 6.48 15.27
C LEU A 352 -8.71 7.75 15.73
N ASP A 353 -9.42 8.86 15.97
CA ASP A 353 -8.88 10.17 16.31
C ASP A 353 -7.97 10.18 17.56
N GLU A 354 -8.45 9.73 18.72
CA GLU A 354 -7.66 9.66 19.96
C GLU A 354 -6.49 8.66 19.89
N PRO A 355 -6.67 7.39 19.45
CA PRO A 355 -5.58 6.40 19.50
C PRO A 355 -4.46 6.64 18.48
N THR A 356 -4.71 7.33 17.36
CA THR A 356 -3.67 7.64 16.34
C THR A 356 -3.03 9.03 16.49
N PHE A 357 -3.57 9.92 17.35
CA PHE A 357 -3.08 11.30 17.46
C PHE A 357 -1.65 11.44 18.01
N SER A 358 -1.17 10.46 18.77
CA SER A 358 0.13 10.53 19.47
C SER A 358 1.23 9.67 18.85
N THR A 359 0.92 8.88 17.82
CA THR A 359 1.89 8.03 17.11
C THR A 359 2.53 8.78 15.94
N LEU A 360 3.71 8.34 15.52
CA LEU A 360 4.27 8.71 14.22
C LEU A 360 4.17 7.47 13.34
N THR A 361 3.26 7.49 12.38
CA THR A 361 2.82 6.32 11.63
C THR A 361 3.30 6.39 10.19
N PHE A 362 3.98 5.34 9.73
CA PHE A 362 4.47 5.22 8.36
C PHE A 362 3.57 4.30 7.53
N GLY A 363 3.72 2.98 7.64
CA GLY A 363 2.89 2.00 6.94
C GLY A 363 1.45 1.99 7.43
N THR A 364 0.52 1.73 6.52
CA THR A 364 -0.92 1.64 6.77
C THR A 364 -1.54 0.69 5.75
N ASP A 365 -2.31 -0.30 6.19
CA ASP A 365 -2.93 -1.30 5.31
C ASP A 365 -4.40 -1.49 5.67
N PHE A 366 -5.28 -1.41 4.67
CA PHE A 366 -6.63 -1.94 4.75
C PHE A 366 -6.61 -3.43 4.40
N PHE A 367 -7.16 -4.26 5.29
CA PHE A 367 -7.21 -5.71 5.10
C PHE A 367 -8.23 -6.34 6.05
N ASP A 368 -8.89 -7.43 5.63
CA ASP A 368 -9.76 -8.22 6.51
C ASP A 368 -8.92 -9.31 7.19
N TYR A 369 -8.59 -9.14 8.48
CA TYR A 369 -7.74 -10.10 9.21
C TYR A 369 -8.53 -11.20 9.93
N ASP A 370 -9.85 -11.07 10.07
CA ASP A 370 -10.68 -12.07 10.76
C ASP A 370 -11.72 -12.78 9.88
N ASN A 371 -11.70 -12.45 8.59
CA ASN A 371 -12.58 -12.94 7.54
C ASN A 371 -14.07 -12.65 7.79
N ASP A 372 -14.46 -11.61 8.55
CA ASP A 372 -15.88 -11.23 8.73
C ASP A 372 -16.50 -10.46 7.55
N GLY A 373 -15.65 -10.09 6.58
CA GLY A 373 -15.98 -9.41 5.35
C GLY A 373 -15.93 -7.89 5.46
N TYR A 374 -15.33 -7.29 6.49
CA TYR A 374 -15.02 -5.86 6.59
C TYR A 374 -13.50 -5.62 6.61
N LEU A 375 -13.04 -4.55 5.97
CA LEU A 375 -11.62 -4.16 6.06
C LEU A 375 -11.31 -3.56 7.43
N ASP A 376 -10.43 -4.20 8.16
CA ASP A 376 -9.74 -3.69 9.34
C ASP A 376 -8.55 -2.79 8.93
N LEU A 377 -7.85 -2.22 9.91
CA LEU A 377 -6.74 -1.29 9.66
C LEU A 377 -5.50 -1.65 10.51
N PHE A 378 -4.36 -1.88 9.86
CA PHE A 378 -3.05 -2.01 10.50
C PHE A 378 -2.20 -0.74 10.28
N LEU A 379 -1.46 -0.32 11.30
CA LEU A 379 -0.56 0.85 11.27
C LEU A 379 0.86 0.50 11.80
N ALA A 380 1.89 0.74 10.99
CA ALA A 380 3.30 0.60 11.40
C ALA A 380 3.83 1.91 12.00
N ASN A 381 4.31 1.86 13.25
CA ASN A 381 4.61 3.04 14.06
C ASN A 381 6.08 3.14 14.45
N GLY A 382 6.64 4.36 14.43
CA GLY A 382 8.02 4.58 14.87
C GLY A 382 8.53 5.99 14.58
N HIS A 383 9.04 6.69 15.59
CA HIS A 383 9.51 8.05 15.39
C HIS A 383 10.76 8.11 14.48
N VAL A 384 10.95 9.25 13.82
CA VAL A 384 12.20 9.59 13.11
C VAL A 384 13.33 10.07 14.04
N GLU A 385 13.09 10.37 15.33
CA GLU A 385 14.04 11.06 16.21
C GLU A 385 14.46 10.18 17.40
N PRO A 386 15.70 9.68 17.46
CA PRO A 386 16.20 8.82 18.56
C PRO A 386 16.43 9.57 19.88
N ASN A 387 16.03 10.84 19.96
CA ASN A 387 16.10 11.69 21.15
C ASN A 387 14.72 12.25 21.54
N ILE A 388 13.62 11.74 20.98
CA ILE A 388 12.28 12.33 21.15
C ILE A 388 11.87 12.42 22.62
N GLU A 389 12.19 11.43 23.45
CA GLU A 389 11.86 11.41 24.89
C GLU A 389 12.55 12.53 25.70
N ILE A 390 13.56 13.18 25.11
CA ILE A 390 14.24 14.35 25.69
C ILE A 390 13.59 15.65 25.20
N ILE A 391 13.15 15.66 23.93
CA ILE A 391 12.60 16.81 23.20
C ILE A 391 11.13 17.04 23.59
N ASP A 392 10.32 15.99 23.52
CA ASP A 392 8.92 15.95 23.90
C ASP A 392 8.69 14.90 24.99
N ARG A 393 8.87 15.32 26.25
CA ARG A 393 8.76 14.43 27.43
C ARG A 393 7.34 13.94 27.73
N ALA A 394 6.33 14.46 27.03
CA ALA A 394 4.94 14.08 27.19
C ALA A 394 4.37 13.38 25.94
N GLY A 395 5.15 13.34 24.86
CA GLY A 395 4.84 12.62 23.62
C GLY A 395 5.33 11.18 23.62
N PRO A 396 5.34 10.54 22.44
CA PRO A 396 5.71 9.14 22.28
C PRO A 396 7.22 8.90 22.38
N SER A 397 7.59 7.63 22.46
CA SER A 397 8.97 7.16 22.37
C SER A 397 9.47 7.03 20.92
N TYR A 398 10.78 6.85 20.76
CA TYR A 398 11.42 6.62 19.46
C TYR A 398 10.91 5.34 18.81
N ALA A 399 10.98 4.22 19.54
CA ALA A 399 10.27 3.01 19.18
C ALA A 399 8.82 3.09 19.68
N GLN A 400 7.85 2.68 18.86
CA GLN A 400 6.42 2.76 19.14
C GLN A 400 5.76 1.40 18.88
N GLN A 401 4.60 1.17 19.50
CA GLN A 401 3.82 -0.05 19.26
C GLN A 401 3.03 0.12 17.95
N ASP A 402 3.18 -0.83 17.03
CA ASP A 402 2.33 -0.95 15.85
C ASP A 402 0.87 -1.23 16.27
N GLN A 403 -0.09 -0.65 15.56
CA GLN A 403 -1.50 -0.71 15.93
C GLN A 403 -2.31 -1.59 14.98
N LEU A 404 -3.29 -2.30 15.56
CA LEU A 404 -4.31 -3.05 14.84
C LEU A 404 -5.69 -2.61 15.32
N PHE A 405 -6.52 -2.20 14.38
CA PHE A 405 -7.86 -1.66 14.60
C PHE A 405 -8.90 -2.56 13.94
N HIS A 406 -9.68 -3.26 14.76
CA HIS A 406 -10.77 -4.08 14.26
C HIS A 406 -11.97 -3.20 13.87
N ASN A 407 -12.45 -3.34 12.63
CA ASN A 407 -13.64 -2.69 12.11
C ASN A 407 -14.89 -3.35 12.72
N ASN A 408 -15.71 -2.57 13.41
CA ASN A 408 -16.88 -3.12 14.11
C ASN A 408 -18.09 -3.38 13.19
N GLY A 409 -17.98 -3.12 11.88
CA GLY A 409 -19.07 -3.14 10.91
C GLY A 409 -20.14 -2.07 11.12
N ASP A 410 -19.90 -1.12 12.02
CA ASP A 410 -20.80 0.01 12.34
C ASP A 410 -20.18 1.39 12.00
N GLY A 411 -19.16 1.40 11.14
CA GLY A 411 -18.39 2.58 10.75
C GLY A 411 -17.37 3.03 11.82
N THR A 412 -17.19 2.26 12.89
CA THR A 412 -16.24 2.57 13.97
C THR A 412 -15.25 1.45 14.22
N PHE A 413 -14.07 1.79 14.72
CA PHE A 413 -12.98 0.84 14.95
C PHE A 413 -12.72 0.60 16.44
N THR A 414 -12.08 -0.52 16.76
CA THR A 414 -11.65 -0.90 18.11
C THR A 414 -10.16 -1.25 18.10
N ASP A 415 -9.35 -0.54 18.89
CA ASP A 415 -7.94 -0.92 19.11
C ASP A 415 -7.85 -2.31 19.78
N VAL A 416 -7.25 -3.26 19.05
CA VAL A 416 -6.97 -4.65 19.45
C VAL A 416 -5.47 -4.96 19.45
N SER A 417 -4.60 -3.95 19.29
CA SER A 417 -3.14 -4.07 19.22
C SER A 417 -2.55 -4.86 20.40
N THR A 418 -3.12 -4.65 21.60
CA THR A 418 -2.68 -5.32 22.84
C THR A 418 -3.16 -6.77 23.00
N ASP A 419 -4.05 -7.26 22.14
CA ASP A 419 -4.49 -8.66 22.13
C ASP A 419 -3.54 -9.57 21.33
N SER A 420 -2.78 -9.01 20.39
CA SER A 420 -1.82 -9.70 19.53
C SER A 420 -0.41 -9.68 20.14
N PRO A 421 0.16 -10.84 20.55
CA PRO A 421 1.48 -10.87 21.20
C PRO A 421 2.63 -10.47 20.27
N GLY A 422 2.50 -10.63 18.95
CA GLY A 422 3.47 -10.14 17.98
C GLY A 422 3.63 -8.62 17.97
N LEU A 423 2.53 -7.89 18.23
CA LEU A 423 2.49 -6.42 18.29
C LEU A 423 2.86 -5.87 19.68
N ALA A 424 3.20 -6.71 20.65
CA ALA A 424 3.47 -6.28 22.03
C ALA A 424 4.84 -5.59 22.24
N THR A 425 5.73 -5.65 21.23
CA THR A 425 7.05 -5.01 21.28
C THR A 425 7.03 -3.76 20.43
N ALA A 426 7.55 -2.65 20.98
CA ALA A 426 7.69 -1.40 20.25
C ALA A 426 8.92 -1.42 19.34
N TRP A 427 8.77 -1.00 18.08
CA TRP A 427 9.82 -0.94 17.06
C TRP A 427 9.84 0.43 16.35
N VAL A 428 10.71 0.60 15.37
CA VAL A 428 10.75 1.80 14.52
C VAL A 428 10.15 1.42 13.15
N GLY A 429 8.85 1.11 13.14
CA GLY A 429 8.13 0.58 11.99
C GLY A 429 8.11 1.53 10.79
N ARG A 430 8.21 0.96 9.58
CA ARG A 430 8.19 1.68 8.30
C ARG A 430 7.19 1.04 7.35
N GLY A 431 7.66 0.38 6.30
CA GLY A 431 6.77 -0.29 5.37
C GLY A 431 6.16 -1.55 5.97
N SER A 432 4.95 -1.85 5.51
CA SER A 432 4.20 -3.06 5.83
C SER A 432 3.61 -3.65 4.56
N ALA A 433 3.44 -4.97 4.55
CA ALA A 433 2.87 -5.70 3.43
C ALA A 433 2.05 -6.91 3.94
N THR A 434 0.90 -7.19 3.32
CA THR A 434 0.01 -8.30 3.66
C THR A 434 0.01 -9.41 2.59
N ALA A 435 -0.16 -10.66 3.04
CA ALA A 435 -0.31 -11.85 2.20
C ALA A 435 -0.78 -13.05 3.05
N ASP A 436 -1.52 -13.99 2.45
CA ASP A 436 -1.64 -15.36 2.99
C ASP A 436 -0.36 -16.13 2.61
N TYR A 437 0.67 -16.10 3.47
CA TYR A 437 2.00 -16.63 3.11
C TYR A 437 2.14 -18.13 3.38
N ASP A 438 1.33 -18.74 4.25
CA ASP A 438 1.31 -20.19 4.45
C ASP A 438 0.10 -20.91 3.82
N ASN A 439 -0.66 -20.17 2.99
CA ASN A 439 -1.75 -20.64 2.13
C ASN A 439 -2.88 -21.33 2.92
N ASP A 440 -3.22 -20.74 4.07
CA ASP A 440 -4.12 -21.30 5.09
C ASP A 440 -5.50 -20.61 5.16
N GLY A 441 -5.66 -19.47 4.48
CA GLY A 441 -6.93 -18.78 4.29
C GLY A 441 -7.16 -17.51 5.11
N ASP A 442 -6.15 -17.00 5.82
CA ASP A 442 -6.17 -15.65 6.37
C ASP A 442 -4.94 -14.82 5.97
N LEU A 443 -5.04 -13.51 6.14
CA LEU A 443 -3.96 -12.59 5.79
C LEU A 443 -3.00 -12.41 6.95
N ASP A 444 -1.74 -12.70 6.67
CA ASP A 444 -0.59 -12.40 7.51
C ASP A 444 0.02 -11.03 7.15
N LEU A 445 1.03 -10.64 7.92
CA LEU A 445 1.64 -9.32 7.83
C LEU A 445 3.16 -9.39 7.96
N PHE A 446 3.87 -8.71 7.07
CA PHE A 446 5.28 -8.36 7.24
C PHE A 446 5.44 -6.88 7.59
N VAL A 447 6.34 -6.56 8.54
CA VAL A 447 6.70 -5.19 8.91
C VAL A 447 8.21 -4.99 8.81
N SER A 448 8.64 -4.01 8.01
CA SER A 448 10.03 -3.54 7.99
C SER A 448 10.26 -2.49 9.08
N ASN A 449 11.33 -2.67 9.86
CA ASN A 449 11.70 -1.76 10.94
C ASN A 449 13.02 -1.07 10.65
N ASN A 450 13.04 0.26 10.71
CA ASN A 450 14.20 1.05 10.33
C ASN A 450 15.41 0.78 11.24
N ASN A 451 16.48 0.25 10.64
CA ASN A 451 17.75 -0.06 11.30
C ASN A 451 17.61 -1.15 12.39
N GLN A 452 16.64 -2.05 12.19
CA GLN A 452 16.20 -3.11 13.10
C GLN A 452 15.81 -4.37 12.28
N ARG A 453 15.44 -5.46 12.95
CA ARG A 453 14.98 -6.68 12.27
C ARG A 453 13.60 -6.46 11.62
N GLY A 454 13.37 -7.08 10.46
CA GLY A 454 12.01 -7.24 9.95
C GLY A 454 11.19 -8.17 10.84
N LEU A 455 9.87 -8.16 10.70
CA LEU A 455 8.94 -9.02 11.42
C LEU A 455 7.97 -9.68 10.46
N LEU A 456 7.94 -11.00 10.42
CA LEU A 456 6.82 -11.76 9.87
C LEU A 456 5.89 -12.13 11.03
N LEU A 457 4.65 -11.65 10.95
CA LEU A 457 3.60 -11.82 11.93
C LEU A 457 2.52 -12.74 11.36
N ARG A 458 2.47 -14.00 11.82
CA ARG A 458 1.41 -14.92 11.40
C ARG A 458 0.12 -14.60 12.15
N ASN A 459 -1.00 -14.66 11.45
CA ASN A 459 -2.34 -14.50 11.97
C ASN A 459 -2.87 -15.83 12.54
N ASP A 460 -2.91 -15.99 13.86
CA ASP A 460 -3.40 -17.22 14.48
C ASP A 460 -4.96 -17.27 14.49
N GLY A 461 -5.54 -17.55 13.32
CA GLY A 461 -6.90 -18.05 13.11
C GLY A 461 -7.96 -17.02 12.72
N GLY A 462 -7.67 -16.19 11.72
CA GLY A 462 -8.67 -15.53 10.87
C GLY A 462 -9.39 -16.53 9.94
N ASN A 463 -8.74 -17.62 9.56
CA ASN A 463 -9.26 -18.72 8.75
C ASN A 463 -10.35 -19.58 9.45
N ARG A 464 -10.86 -19.10 10.59
CA ARG A 464 -12.04 -19.67 11.29
C ARG A 464 -13.35 -19.30 10.60
N GLN A 465 -13.36 -18.22 9.82
CA GLN A 465 -14.47 -17.81 8.96
C GLN A 465 -14.14 -18.17 7.50
N HIS A 466 -15.17 -18.17 6.66
CA HIS A 466 -15.03 -18.48 5.24
C HIS A 466 -14.32 -17.36 4.49
N TRP A 467 -13.62 -17.71 3.41
CA TRP A 467 -12.83 -16.75 2.61
C TRP A 467 -12.83 -17.11 1.11
N LEU A 468 -12.36 -16.19 0.28
CA LEU A 468 -12.07 -16.43 -1.14
C LEU A 468 -10.87 -15.56 -1.55
N SER A 469 -9.81 -16.19 -2.06
CA SER A 469 -8.66 -15.48 -2.64
C SER A 469 -8.71 -15.59 -4.17
N VAL A 470 -8.57 -14.47 -4.87
CA VAL A 470 -8.73 -14.37 -6.33
C VAL A 470 -7.43 -13.93 -6.98
N ARG A 471 -6.91 -14.77 -7.88
CA ARG A 471 -5.79 -14.42 -8.79
C ARG A 471 -6.34 -14.14 -10.18
N THR A 472 -6.18 -12.91 -10.65
CA THR A 472 -6.47 -12.51 -12.03
C THR A 472 -5.38 -12.95 -12.99
N ILE A 473 -5.73 -13.22 -14.24
CA ILE A 473 -4.80 -13.34 -15.36
C ILE A 473 -5.40 -12.64 -16.59
N GLY A 474 -4.86 -11.49 -16.95
CA GLY A 474 -5.23 -10.73 -18.15
C GLY A 474 -4.85 -11.45 -19.45
N THR A 475 -5.59 -11.14 -20.51
CA THR A 475 -5.33 -11.59 -21.90
C THR A 475 -5.49 -10.47 -22.93
N HIS A 476 -6.25 -9.42 -22.61
CA HIS A 476 -6.35 -8.13 -23.31
C HIS A 476 -5.89 -6.98 -22.41
N SER A 477 -6.13 -7.07 -21.09
CA SER A 477 -5.44 -6.26 -20.08
C SER A 477 -4.05 -6.80 -19.79
N ASN A 478 -3.27 -6.00 -19.04
CA ASN A 478 -2.01 -6.41 -18.43
C ASN A 478 -2.13 -7.77 -17.71
N ARG A 479 -1.03 -8.54 -17.70
CA ARG A 479 -1.06 -9.97 -17.36
C ARG A 479 -1.54 -10.25 -15.95
N ASP A 480 -1.13 -9.44 -14.98
CA ASP A 480 -1.55 -9.56 -13.59
C ASP A 480 -3.02 -9.14 -13.39
N GLY A 481 -3.56 -8.32 -14.29
CA GLY A 481 -4.89 -7.73 -14.16
C GLY A 481 -4.92 -6.58 -13.16
N ILE A 482 -3.80 -5.89 -12.92
CA ILE A 482 -3.76 -4.67 -12.11
C ILE A 482 -4.74 -3.64 -12.69
N GLY A 483 -5.54 -3.02 -11.82
CA GLY A 483 -6.70 -2.20 -12.18
C GLY A 483 -8.01 -2.98 -12.37
N ALA A 484 -8.01 -4.32 -12.30
CA ALA A 484 -9.26 -5.07 -12.36
C ALA A 484 -10.06 -4.94 -11.06
N ARG A 485 -11.27 -4.36 -11.16
CA ARG A 485 -12.23 -4.26 -10.06
C ARG A 485 -13.03 -5.55 -9.91
N ILE A 486 -12.95 -6.16 -8.74
CA ILE A 486 -13.61 -7.42 -8.38
C ILE A 486 -14.70 -7.13 -7.36
N GLN A 487 -15.95 -7.50 -7.70
CA GLN A 487 -17.10 -7.36 -6.83
C GLN A 487 -17.58 -8.75 -6.39
N VAL A 488 -17.70 -8.96 -5.08
CA VAL A 488 -18.13 -10.22 -4.47
C VAL A 488 -19.49 -10.01 -3.79
N VAL A 489 -20.44 -10.92 -4.07
CA VAL A 489 -21.78 -10.91 -3.48
C VAL A 489 -22.12 -12.29 -2.89
N ALA A 490 -22.50 -12.33 -1.62
CA ALA A 490 -22.95 -13.53 -0.91
C ALA A 490 -24.07 -13.19 0.09
N ASP A 491 -25.34 -13.45 -0.27
CA ASP A 491 -26.58 -13.06 0.42
C ASP A 491 -26.62 -11.58 0.87
N ASP A 492 -26.19 -11.27 2.10
CA ASP A 492 -26.16 -9.91 2.67
C ASP A 492 -24.79 -9.22 2.58
N LEU A 493 -23.77 -9.95 2.12
CA LEU A 493 -22.40 -9.47 1.95
C LEU A 493 -22.20 -8.93 0.53
N HIS A 494 -21.70 -7.69 0.46
CA HIS A 494 -21.21 -7.04 -0.75
C HIS A 494 -19.82 -6.50 -0.44
N GLN A 495 -18.84 -6.76 -1.30
CA GLN A 495 -17.47 -6.23 -1.20
C GLN A 495 -16.98 -5.83 -2.58
N VAL A 496 -16.14 -4.80 -2.63
CA VAL A 496 -15.44 -4.33 -3.83
C VAL A 496 -13.98 -4.19 -3.49
N GLU A 497 -13.12 -4.81 -4.28
CA GLU A 497 -11.67 -4.63 -4.21
C GLU A 497 -11.05 -4.53 -5.60
N GLU A 498 -9.82 -4.03 -5.67
CA GLU A 498 -9.05 -3.87 -6.91
C GLU A 498 -7.69 -4.53 -6.79
N VAL A 499 -7.25 -5.18 -7.88
CA VAL A 499 -5.88 -5.69 -8.02
C VAL A 499 -4.95 -4.49 -8.15
N ARG A 500 -4.06 -4.28 -7.17
CA ARG A 500 -3.26 -3.05 -7.05
C ARG A 500 -1.77 -3.38 -6.89
N SER A 501 -0.93 -2.60 -7.56
CA SER A 501 0.52 -2.58 -7.34
C SER A 501 0.88 -1.39 -6.47
N GLY A 502 1.82 -1.58 -5.54
CA GLY A 502 2.08 -0.64 -4.44
C GLY A 502 0.96 -0.61 -3.39
N SER A 503 1.34 -0.49 -2.12
CA SER A 503 0.46 -0.27 -0.97
C SER A 503 1.20 0.43 0.17
N SER A 504 0.46 0.91 1.16
CA SER A 504 1.01 1.33 2.45
C SER A 504 2.11 2.40 2.32
N TYR A 505 3.32 2.11 2.80
CA TYR A 505 4.50 2.95 2.70
C TYR A 505 5.65 2.15 2.09
N LEU A 506 6.15 2.57 0.92
CA LEU A 506 7.30 1.97 0.23
C LEU A 506 7.14 0.48 -0.15
N SER A 507 5.95 -0.09 -0.04
CA SER A 507 5.72 -1.54 0.03
C SER A 507 4.67 -2.01 -0.97
N GLN A 508 4.45 -3.32 -1.03
CA GLN A 508 3.39 -3.94 -1.82
C GLN A 508 2.84 -5.21 -1.18
N ASN A 509 1.51 -5.26 -1.04
CA ASN A 509 0.74 -6.45 -0.69
C ASN A 509 0.75 -7.48 -1.83
N ALA A 510 0.47 -8.74 -1.53
CA ALA A 510 0.35 -9.77 -2.56
C ALA A 510 -0.72 -9.39 -3.61
N LEU A 511 -0.48 -9.71 -4.90
CA LEU A 511 -1.41 -9.40 -6.00
C LEU A 511 -2.70 -10.25 -5.96
N ARG A 512 -2.78 -11.26 -5.09
CA ARG A 512 -4.00 -12.06 -4.87
C ARG A 512 -4.98 -11.26 -4.01
N VAL A 513 -6.13 -10.89 -4.59
CA VAL A 513 -7.18 -10.15 -3.89
C VAL A 513 -7.94 -11.08 -2.95
N HIS A 514 -8.03 -10.74 -1.67
CA HIS A 514 -8.63 -11.58 -0.63
C HIS A 514 -9.97 -11.03 -0.16
N PHE A 515 -10.95 -11.91 0.05
CA PHE A 515 -12.27 -11.57 0.54
C PHE A 515 -12.65 -12.45 1.73
N GLY A 516 -12.85 -11.86 2.91
CA GLY A 516 -13.54 -12.54 3.99
C GLY A 516 -15.03 -12.70 3.67
N LEU A 517 -15.59 -13.86 3.97
CA LEU A 517 -16.98 -14.23 3.66
C LEU A 517 -17.82 -14.45 4.92
N GLY A 518 -17.22 -14.36 6.11
CA GLY A 518 -17.86 -14.59 7.40
C GLY A 518 -18.42 -16.01 7.49
N THR A 519 -19.75 -16.10 7.51
CA THR A 519 -20.46 -17.39 7.57
C THR A 519 -20.93 -17.92 6.22
N HIS A 520 -20.57 -17.27 5.09
CA HIS A 520 -21.03 -17.66 3.76
C HIS A 520 -20.07 -18.69 3.12
N ALA A 521 -20.49 -19.96 3.10
CA ALA A 521 -19.72 -21.05 2.46
C ALA A 521 -19.78 -21.04 0.91
N GLN A 522 -20.45 -20.06 0.32
CA GLN A 522 -20.61 -19.88 -1.12
C GLN A 522 -20.81 -18.39 -1.42
N VAL A 523 -20.18 -17.93 -2.50
CA VAL A 523 -20.37 -16.63 -3.14
C VAL A 523 -21.38 -16.81 -4.27
N ASP A 524 -22.49 -16.09 -4.21
CA ASP A 524 -23.54 -16.14 -5.24
C ASP A 524 -22.99 -15.63 -6.59
N ARG A 525 -22.15 -14.59 -6.53
CA ARG A 525 -21.62 -13.91 -7.72
C ARG A 525 -20.26 -13.24 -7.49
N VAL A 526 -19.31 -13.52 -8.37
CA VAL A 526 -18.08 -12.75 -8.56
C VAL A 526 -18.20 -12.01 -9.89
N GLU A 527 -18.15 -10.67 -9.89
CA GLU A 527 -18.14 -9.85 -11.11
C GLU A 527 -16.79 -9.11 -11.21
N ILE A 528 -16.04 -9.36 -12.28
CA ILE A 528 -14.75 -8.70 -12.57
C ILE A 528 -14.96 -7.72 -13.73
N HIS A 529 -14.57 -6.46 -13.52
CA HIS A 529 -14.46 -5.43 -14.54
C HIS A 529 -12.97 -5.30 -14.84
N TRP A 530 -12.55 -5.79 -16.01
CA TRP A 530 -11.16 -5.76 -16.46
C TRP A 530 -10.83 -4.38 -17.05
N PRO A 531 -9.58 -3.86 -16.92
CA PRO A 531 -9.14 -2.61 -17.55
C PRO A 531 -9.48 -2.53 -19.05
N SER A 532 -9.46 -3.66 -19.76
CA SER A 532 -9.81 -3.76 -21.18
C SER A 532 -11.28 -3.45 -21.51
N GLY A 533 -12.11 -3.15 -20.50
CA GLY A 533 -13.55 -2.91 -20.57
C GLY A 533 -14.41 -4.18 -20.56
N ILE A 534 -13.82 -5.36 -20.44
CA ILE A 534 -14.55 -6.64 -20.36
C ILE A 534 -15.18 -6.77 -18.98
N LYS A 535 -16.44 -7.25 -18.95
CA LYS A 535 -17.11 -7.67 -17.71
C LYS A 535 -17.30 -9.18 -17.70
N GLN A 536 -16.73 -9.84 -16.70
CA GLN A 536 -16.79 -11.29 -16.52
C GLN A 536 -17.57 -11.60 -15.25
N VAL A 537 -18.45 -12.59 -15.31
CA VAL A 537 -19.30 -13.01 -14.18
C VAL A 537 -19.10 -14.49 -13.95
N LEU A 538 -18.85 -14.87 -12.71
CA LEU A 538 -18.90 -16.24 -12.20
C LEU A 538 -20.03 -16.31 -11.17
N GLU A 539 -20.79 -17.40 -11.20
CA GLU A 539 -21.94 -17.65 -10.30
C GLU A 539 -21.68 -18.94 -9.50
N ASP A 540 -22.33 -19.08 -8.34
CA ASP A 540 -22.29 -20.28 -7.48
C ASP A 540 -20.87 -20.68 -7.00
N VAL A 541 -19.95 -19.74 -6.83
CA VAL A 541 -18.54 -19.98 -6.48
C VAL A 541 -18.41 -20.43 -5.01
N ALA A 542 -17.75 -21.56 -4.75
CA ALA A 542 -17.53 -22.03 -3.38
C ALA A 542 -16.57 -21.12 -2.59
N ALA A 543 -16.73 -21.07 -1.27
CA ALA A 543 -15.73 -20.49 -0.37
C ALA A 543 -14.52 -21.44 -0.15
N ASP A 544 -13.56 -20.96 0.63
CA ASP A 544 -12.39 -21.69 1.16
C ASP A 544 -11.45 -22.20 0.04
N GLN A 545 -11.18 -21.35 -0.96
CA GLN A 545 -10.34 -21.69 -2.10
C GLN A 545 -9.57 -20.50 -2.70
N PHE A 546 -8.45 -20.83 -3.34
CA PHE A 546 -7.76 -19.97 -4.29
C PHE A 546 -8.40 -20.13 -5.68
N LEU A 547 -8.96 -19.03 -6.21
CA LEU A 547 -9.64 -18.98 -7.50
C LEU A 547 -8.80 -18.21 -8.51
N THR A 548 -8.22 -18.92 -9.49
CA THR A 548 -7.61 -18.25 -10.66
C THR A 548 -8.68 -17.93 -11.71
N VAL A 549 -8.87 -16.65 -12.02
CA VAL A 549 -9.78 -16.18 -13.07
C VAL A 549 -8.98 -15.60 -14.23
N ARG A 550 -9.14 -16.20 -15.41
CA ARG A 550 -8.55 -15.71 -16.65
C ARG A 550 -9.56 -14.86 -17.42
N GLU A 551 -9.12 -13.70 -17.88
CA GLU A 551 -9.89 -12.81 -18.75
C GLU A 551 -10.32 -13.56 -20.05
N PRO A 552 -11.58 -13.43 -20.50
CA PRO A 552 -12.06 -14.11 -21.69
C PRO A 552 -11.66 -13.39 -22.98
N GLU A 553 -11.62 -14.14 -24.10
CA GLU A 553 -11.42 -13.55 -25.43
C GLU A 553 -12.54 -12.56 -25.80
N LYS A 554 -12.19 -11.38 -26.36
CA LYS A 554 -13.17 -10.45 -26.97
C LYS A 554 -13.88 -11.12 -28.16
N LEU A 555 -15.21 -11.23 -28.06
CA LEU A 555 -16.12 -11.86 -29.04
C LEU A 555 -16.43 -10.98 -30.27
#